data_AF-A0A965L6Q6-F1
#
_entry.id   AF-A0A965L6Q6-F1
#
_cell.length_a   1.000
_cell.length_b   1.000
_cell.length_c   1.000
_cell.angle_alpha   90.00
_cell.angle_beta   90.00
_cell.angle_gamma   90.00
#
_symmetry.space_group_name_H-M   'P 1'
#
loop_
_entity.id
_entity.type
_entity.pdbx_description
1 polymer ?
#
loop_
_entity_poly.entity_id
_entity_poly.type
_entity_poly.pdbx_seq_one_letter_code
_entity_poly.pdbx_strand_id
1 'polypeptide(L)'
;ASHHLNHERTGDFVLIADTDKWFTYYYWLNDAKAPDFARCVDIFKKPGYDPVEMFMDPKNPFIKLRARYKLARKLTGFRYLMDVIPLDATLVKGSHGSPFCDKPFYPVFISNQAIKSEIEPTDVYKLILNSIF
;
A
#
# COMPACT_ATOMS: atom_id res chain seq x y z
N ALA A 1 -12.88 -19.29 -12.59
CA ALA A 1 -14.27 -19.47 -12.12
C ALA A 1 -14.35 -19.67 -10.60
N SER A 2 -13.49 -20.53 -10.02
CA SER A 2 -13.46 -20.88 -8.57
C SER A 2 -13.36 -19.70 -7.60
N HIS A 3 -12.75 -18.58 -7.98
CA HIS A 3 -12.58 -17.40 -7.12
C HIS A 3 -13.51 -16.23 -7.47
N HIS A 4 -14.54 -16.45 -8.31
CA HIS A 4 -15.45 -15.39 -8.79
C HIS A 4 -14.78 -14.20 -9.50
N LEU A 5 -13.50 -14.31 -9.88
CA LEU A 5 -12.75 -13.29 -10.59
C LEU A 5 -12.96 -13.29 -12.11
N ASN A 6 -13.58 -14.32 -12.69
CA ASN A 6 -13.78 -14.39 -14.15
C ASN A 6 -15.10 -13.70 -14.53
N HIS A 7 -15.05 -12.38 -14.71
CA HIS A 7 -16.18 -11.56 -15.15
C HIS A 7 -15.72 -10.49 -16.13
N GLU A 8 -16.64 -9.88 -16.88
CA GLU A 8 -16.35 -8.89 -17.93
C GLU A 8 -15.50 -7.70 -17.47
N ARG A 9 -15.58 -7.32 -16.19
CA ARG A 9 -14.77 -6.23 -15.61
C ARG A 9 -13.36 -6.63 -15.15
N THR A 10 -12.93 -7.86 -15.40
CA THR A 10 -11.61 -8.35 -15.00
C THR A 10 -10.63 -8.16 -16.14
N GLY A 11 -9.38 -7.81 -15.83
CA GLY A 11 -8.31 -7.73 -16.83
C GLY A 11 -7.91 -9.11 -17.38
N ASP A 12 -7.04 -9.10 -18.39
CA ASP A 12 -6.56 -10.33 -19.05
C ASP A 12 -5.79 -11.26 -18.09
N PHE A 13 -5.11 -10.67 -17.11
CA PHE A 13 -4.35 -11.38 -16.09
C PHE A 13 -4.66 -10.83 -14.70
N VAL A 14 -4.80 -11.74 -13.74
CA VAL A 14 -4.85 -11.41 -12.31
C VAL A 14 -3.66 -12.08 -11.63
N LEU A 15 -2.81 -11.28 -11.00
CA LEU A 15 -1.67 -11.73 -10.23
C LEU A 15 -1.93 -11.41 -8.76
N ILE A 16 -1.68 -12.37 -7.89
CA ILE A 16 -1.80 -12.23 -6.44
C ILE A 16 -0.44 -12.61 -5.86
N ALA A 17 0.14 -11.70 -5.08
CA ALA A 17 1.36 -12.00 -4.36
C ALA A 17 1.09 -12.99 -3.22
N ASP A 18 2.12 -13.74 -2.82
CA ASP A 18 2.04 -14.54 -1.59
C ASP A 18 1.70 -13.66 -0.39
N THR A 19 1.11 -14.26 0.64
CA THR A 19 0.54 -13.55 1.81
C THR A 19 1.55 -12.68 2.56
N ASP A 20 2.85 -12.98 2.45
CA ASP A 20 3.94 -12.23 3.07
C ASP A 20 4.75 -11.38 2.06
N LYS A 21 4.28 -11.26 0.81
CA LYS A 21 4.97 -10.55 -0.28
C LYS A 21 4.09 -9.47 -0.90
N TRP A 22 4.73 -8.56 -1.62
CA TRP A 22 4.09 -7.51 -2.40
C TRP A 22 4.91 -7.24 -3.67
N PHE A 23 4.25 -6.72 -4.69
CA PHE A 23 4.92 -6.32 -5.94
C PHE A 23 5.43 -4.89 -5.83
N THR A 24 6.72 -4.71 -6.10
CA THR A 24 7.29 -3.38 -6.32
C THR A 24 7.02 -2.92 -7.75
N TYR A 25 6.80 -1.62 -7.94
CA TYR A 25 6.62 -1.02 -9.28
C TYR A 25 7.96 -0.73 -9.99
N TYR A 26 9.09 -0.99 -9.34
CA TYR A 26 10.41 -0.63 -9.86
C TYR A 26 10.71 -1.42 -11.12
N TYR A 27 10.48 -0.79 -12.26
CA TYR A 27 10.77 -1.35 -13.58
C TYR A 27 12.24 -1.15 -14.00
N TRP A 28 13.05 -0.51 -13.16
CA TRP A 28 14.48 -0.34 -13.38
C TRP A 28 15.29 -1.39 -12.61
N LEU A 29 16.39 -1.86 -13.22
CA LEU A 29 17.30 -2.84 -12.60
C LEU A 29 18.50 -2.19 -11.89
N ASN A 30 18.71 -0.89 -12.11
CA ASN A 30 19.81 -0.13 -11.52
C ASN A 30 19.25 1.16 -10.93
N ASP A 31 19.41 1.35 -9.63
CA ASP A 31 18.93 2.53 -8.89
C ASP A 31 19.53 3.85 -9.39
N ALA A 32 20.68 3.83 -10.06
CA ALA A 32 21.24 5.00 -10.71
C ALA A 32 20.40 5.49 -11.91
N LYS A 33 19.50 4.63 -12.43
CA LYS A 33 18.53 4.95 -13.49
C LYS A 33 17.12 5.16 -12.94
N ALA A 34 16.94 5.19 -11.62
CA ALA A 34 15.65 5.44 -11.01
C ALA A 34 15.16 6.86 -11.40
N PRO A 35 13.88 7.03 -11.78
CA PRO A 35 13.32 8.34 -12.04
C PRO A 35 13.35 9.24 -10.80
N ASP A 36 13.49 10.57 -10.98
CA ASP A 36 13.52 11.54 -9.87
C ASP A 36 12.31 11.44 -8.93
N PHE A 37 11.13 11.12 -9.48
CA PHE A 37 9.90 10.98 -8.70
C PHE A 37 9.92 9.77 -7.75
N ALA A 38 10.78 8.78 -7.97
CA ALA A 38 10.84 7.57 -7.13
C ALA A 38 11.21 7.91 -5.68
N ARG A 39 11.99 8.98 -5.48
CA ARG A 39 12.41 9.48 -4.16
C ARG A 39 11.44 10.49 -3.54
N CYS A 40 10.30 10.76 -4.19
CA CYS A 40 9.29 11.71 -3.76
C CYS A 40 7.94 11.02 -3.53
N VAL A 41 7.05 11.66 -2.77
CA VAL A 41 5.62 11.31 -2.76
C VAL A 41 4.99 11.98 -3.99
N ASP A 42 4.74 11.20 -5.04
CA ASP A 42 4.25 11.71 -6.33
C ASP A 42 3.23 10.76 -6.95
N ILE A 43 2.01 10.80 -6.41
CA ILE A 43 0.92 9.86 -6.73
C ILE A 43 0.48 9.89 -8.20
N PHE A 44 0.80 10.96 -8.94
CA PHE A 44 0.41 11.09 -10.34
C PHE A 44 1.47 10.53 -11.30
N LYS A 45 2.73 10.46 -10.88
CA LYS A 45 3.81 9.91 -11.69
C LYS A 45 4.15 8.46 -11.34
N LYS A 46 3.89 8.05 -10.09
CA LYS A 46 4.10 6.67 -9.67
C LYS A 46 3.01 5.76 -10.26
N PRO A 47 3.37 4.65 -10.93
CA PRO A 47 2.41 3.70 -11.49
C PRO A 47 1.48 3.03 -10.44
N GLY A 48 1.81 3.13 -9.15
CA GLY A 48 1.04 2.56 -8.07
C GLY A 48 1.54 3.05 -6.71
N TYR A 49 0.93 2.54 -5.65
CA TYR A 49 1.34 2.83 -4.29
C TYR A 49 2.75 2.31 -4.00
N ASP A 50 3.57 3.14 -3.36
CA ASP A 50 4.94 2.80 -3.01
C ASP A 50 5.09 2.76 -1.48
N PRO A 51 5.16 1.57 -0.86
CA PRO A 51 5.15 1.46 0.59
C PRO A 51 6.43 2.01 1.24
N VAL A 52 7.54 2.19 0.50
CA VAL A 52 8.74 2.80 1.08
C VAL A 52 8.60 4.32 1.29
N GLU A 53 7.55 4.96 0.78
CA GLU A 53 7.23 6.37 1.06
C GLU A 53 7.02 6.67 2.55
N MET A 54 6.70 5.64 3.34
CA MET A 54 6.56 5.75 4.80
C MET A 54 7.92 5.96 5.52
N PHE A 55 9.03 5.83 4.80
CA PHE A 55 10.38 5.93 5.35
C PHE A 55 11.13 7.13 4.79
N MET A 56 11.99 7.71 5.63
CA MET A 56 13.07 8.58 5.15
C MET A 56 14.30 7.71 4.88
N ASP A 57 15.07 8.04 3.84
CA ASP A 57 16.22 7.25 3.40
C ASP A 57 17.23 7.04 4.54
N PRO A 58 17.32 5.79 5.09
CA PRO A 58 18.16 5.52 6.26
C PRO A 58 19.64 5.50 5.90
N LYS A 59 20.01 5.39 4.61
CA LYS A 59 21.40 5.42 4.15
C LYS A 59 21.96 6.85 4.18
N ASN A 60 21.12 7.86 4.31
CA ASN A 60 21.54 9.25 4.43
C ASN A 60 21.41 9.76 5.88
N PRO A 61 22.52 9.90 6.64
CA PRO A 61 22.46 10.35 8.03
C PRO A 61 21.92 11.78 8.20
N PHE A 62 21.96 12.58 7.12
CA PHE A 62 21.46 13.96 7.11
C PHE A 62 20.05 14.08 6.51
N ILE A 63 19.32 12.97 6.31
CA ILE A 63 18.02 12.99 5.62
C ILE A 63 17.00 13.93 6.30
N LYS A 64 17.00 13.97 7.63
CA LYS A 64 16.14 14.89 8.40
C LYS A 64 16.55 16.34 8.24
N LEU A 65 17.86 16.63 8.15
CA LEU A 65 18.36 17.98 7.87
C LEU A 65 17.97 18.43 6.46
N ARG A 66 18.10 17.53 5.47
CA ARG A 66 17.62 17.77 4.10
C ARG A 66 16.12 18.08 4.10
N ALA A 67 15.30 17.29 4.79
CA ALA A 67 13.86 17.53 4.91
C ALA A 67 13.55 18.91 5.52
N ARG A 68 14.22 19.26 6.63
CA ARG A 68 14.09 20.60 7.26
C ARG A 68 14.46 21.73 6.31
N TYR A 69 15.55 21.58 5.55
CA TYR A 69 15.96 22.57 4.55
C TYR A 69 14.94 22.72 3.42
N LYS A 70 14.42 21.61 2.88
CA LYS A 70 13.37 21.63 1.84
C LYS A 70 12.08 22.28 2.37
N LEU A 71 11.73 22.02 3.64
CA LEU A 71 10.59 22.67 4.29
C LEU A 71 10.82 24.17 4.48
N ALA A 72 12.02 24.60 4.87
CA ALA A 72 12.35 26.03 4.95
C ALA A 72 12.18 26.72 3.59
N ARG A 73 12.64 26.09 2.50
CA ARG A 73 12.40 26.58 1.12
C ARG A 73 10.92 26.70 0.78
N LYS A 74 10.11 25.70 1.15
CA LYS A 74 8.64 25.75 1.00
C LYS A 74 8.08 26.98 1.72
N LEU A 75 8.46 27.18 2.98
CA LEU A 75 7.95 28.27 3.82
C LEU A 75 8.37 29.65 3.32
N THR A 76 9.52 29.77 2.65
CA THR A 76 9.99 31.02 2.03
C THR A 76 9.52 31.21 0.59
N GLY A 77 8.58 30.38 0.11
CA GLY A 77 7.93 30.54 -1.21
C GLY A 77 8.73 29.99 -2.39
N PHE A 78 9.86 29.30 -2.16
CA PHE A 78 10.64 28.68 -3.22
C PHE A 78 10.03 27.34 -3.65
N ARG A 79 10.16 27.03 -4.94
CA ARG A 79 9.90 25.67 -5.44
C ARG A 79 10.85 24.68 -4.75
N TYR A 80 10.30 23.53 -4.36
CA TYR A 80 11.01 22.46 -3.70
C TYR A 80 10.47 21.09 -4.16
N LEU A 81 11.30 20.06 -4.03
CA LEU A 81 10.89 18.65 -4.12
C LEU A 81 11.31 17.97 -2.81
N MET A 82 10.38 17.23 -2.21
CA MET A 82 10.64 16.45 -0.99
C MET A 82 11.17 15.07 -1.38
N ASP A 83 12.45 15.04 -1.72
CA ASP A 83 13.19 13.89 -2.26
C ASP A 83 13.92 13.12 -1.15
N VAL A 84 13.14 12.59 -0.21
CA VAL A 84 13.67 11.96 1.02
C VAL A 84 13.42 10.46 1.11
N ILE A 85 12.75 9.88 0.12
CA ILE A 85 12.30 8.49 0.16
C ILE A 85 13.42 7.57 -0.35
N PRO A 86 13.68 6.43 0.32
CA PRO A 86 14.65 5.44 -0.14
C PRO A 86 14.15 4.67 -1.38
N LEU A 87 15.06 3.95 -2.03
CA LEU A 87 14.73 2.98 -3.09
C LEU A 87 14.82 1.53 -2.60
N ASP A 88 14.98 1.33 -1.30
CA ASP A 88 15.18 0.02 -0.69
C ASP A 88 13.84 -0.59 -0.24
N ALA A 89 13.23 -1.38 -1.12
CA ALA A 89 11.98 -2.09 -0.86
C ALA A 89 12.06 -3.03 0.36
N THR A 90 13.25 -3.47 0.77
CA THR A 90 13.40 -4.40 1.90
C THR A 90 13.09 -3.76 3.25
N LEU A 91 12.94 -2.43 3.32
CA LEU A 91 12.50 -1.72 4.52
C LEU A 91 11.07 -2.08 4.92
N VAL A 92 10.25 -2.50 3.96
CA VAL A 92 8.89 -2.97 4.20
C VAL A 92 8.95 -4.46 4.56
N LYS A 93 8.52 -4.79 5.77
CA LYS A 93 8.70 -6.13 6.38
C LYS A 93 7.43 -7.00 6.39
N GLY A 94 6.36 -6.55 5.75
CA GLY A 94 5.11 -7.28 5.73
C GLY A 94 4.25 -6.92 4.52
N SER A 95 3.19 -7.69 4.34
CA SER A 95 2.18 -7.48 3.32
C SER A 95 0.79 -7.75 3.91
N HIS A 96 -0.24 -7.35 3.19
CA HIS A 96 -1.62 -7.66 3.50
C HIS A 96 -2.47 -7.61 2.22
N GLY A 97 -3.75 -7.98 2.32
CA GLY A 97 -4.72 -7.83 1.23
C GLY A 97 -4.81 -9.04 0.30
N SER A 98 -3.98 -10.08 0.48
CA SER A 98 -4.23 -11.37 -0.17
C SER A 98 -5.54 -11.98 0.37
N PRO A 99 -6.44 -12.45 -0.50
CA PRO A 99 -7.65 -13.16 -0.08
C PRO A 99 -7.37 -14.59 0.42
N PHE A 100 -6.13 -15.06 0.32
CA PHE A 100 -5.71 -16.42 0.66
C PHE A 100 -4.93 -16.50 1.98
N CYS A 101 -5.25 -15.62 2.95
CA CYS A 101 -4.61 -15.62 4.26
C CYS A 101 -5.22 -16.66 5.21
N ASP A 102 -4.47 -17.03 6.26
CA ASP A 102 -4.97 -17.95 7.29
C ASP A 102 -6.06 -17.28 8.13
N LYS A 103 -6.97 -18.09 8.69
CA LYS A 103 -8.09 -17.64 9.55
C LYS A 103 -7.70 -16.65 10.67
N PRO A 104 -6.52 -16.73 11.33
CA PRO A 104 -6.13 -15.73 12.33
C PRO A 104 -5.99 -14.30 11.80
N PHE A 105 -5.81 -14.13 10.48
CA PHE A 105 -5.72 -12.83 9.82
C PHE A 105 -7.05 -12.32 9.29
N TYR A 106 -8.14 -13.08 9.48
CA TYR A 106 -9.47 -12.65 9.04
C TYR A 106 -9.98 -11.49 9.90
N PRO A 107 -10.76 -10.57 9.31
CA PRO A 107 -11.42 -9.52 10.06
C PRO A 107 -12.42 -10.12 11.05
N VAL A 108 -12.59 -9.47 12.20
CA VAL A 108 -13.57 -9.87 13.21
C VAL A 108 -14.83 -9.02 13.06
N PHE A 109 -15.99 -9.68 13.05
CA PHE A 109 -17.29 -9.03 13.10
C PHE A 109 -17.88 -9.20 14.52
N ILE A 110 -18.18 -8.09 15.20
CA ILE A 110 -18.71 -8.08 16.56
C ILE A 110 -20.13 -7.52 16.53
N SER A 111 -21.09 -8.24 17.11
CA SER A 111 -22.49 -7.84 17.20
C SER A 111 -23.11 -8.32 18.52
N ASN A 112 -24.17 -7.64 18.96
CA ASN A 112 -25.01 -8.06 20.07
C ASN A 112 -26.10 -9.07 19.65
N GLN A 113 -26.29 -9.29 18.36
CA GLN A 113 -27.22 -10.27 17.81
C GLN A 113 -26.52 -11.61 17.55
N ALA A 114 -27.29 -12.71 17.60
CA ALA A 114 -26.79 -14.02 17.24
C ALA A 114 -26.45 -14.09 15.74
N ILE A 115 -25.19 -14.37 15.42
CA ILE A 115 -24.67 -14.49 14.06
C ILE A 115 -23.93 -15.81 13.88
N LYS A 116 -23.75 -16.22 12.62
CA LYS A 116 -22.95 -17.41 12.28
C LYS A 116 -21.49 -17.21 12.68
N SER A 117 -20.79 -18.31 12.97
CA SER A 117 -19.38 -18.31 13.36
C SER A 117 -18.43 -17.91 12.22
N GLU A 118 -18.83 -18.17 10.98
CA GLU A 118 -18.11 -17.75 9.78
C GLU A 118 -19.08 -17.03 8.85
N ILE A 119 -18.61 -15.92 8.29
CA ILE A 119 -19.39 -14.99 7.50
C ILE A 119 -18.61 -14.70 6.23
N GLU A 120 -19.27 -14.78 5.08
CA GLU A 120 -18.69 -14.35 3.82
C GLU A 120 -18.52 -12.82 3.81
N PRO A 121 -17.39 -12.28 3.32
CA PRO A 121 -17.18 -10.83 3.30
C PRO A 121 -18.31 -10.04 2.61
N THR A 122 -18.98 -10.64 1.63
CA THR A 122 -20.10 -10.04 0.90
C THR A 122 -21.39 -9.93 1.72
N ASP A 123 -21.51 -10.65 2.84
CA ASP A 123 -22.70 -10.63 3.70
C ASP A 123 -22.65 -9.52 4.77
N VAL A 124 -21.46 -8.96 5.04
CA VAL A 124 -21.23 -7.96 6.10
C VAL A 124 -22.21 -6.79 6.02
N TYR A 125 -22.47 -6.27 4.81
CA TYR A 125 -23.41 -5.18 4.60
C TYR A 125 -24.82 -5.49 5.12
N LYS A 126 -25.36 -6.67 4.80
CA LYS A 126 -26.71 -7.08 5.20
C LYS A 126 -26.80 -7.30 6.71
N LEU A 127 -25.74 -7.87 7.30
CA LEU A 127 -25.68 -8.08 8.75
C LEU A 127 -25.68 -6.75 9.52
N ILE A 128 -24.94 -5.75 9.03
CA ILE A 128 -24.98 -4.40 9.62
C ILE A 128 -26.40 -3.83 9.52
N LEU A 129 -27.02 -3.92 8.34
CA LEU A 129 -28.35 -3.34 8.12
C LEU A 129 -29.41 -3.96 9.05
N ASN A 130 -29.45 -5.29 9.16
CA ASN A 130 -30.38 -6.01 10.04
C ASN A 130 -30.09 -5.82 11.54
N SER A 131 -28.90 -5.29 11.89
CA SER A 131 -28.59 -4.97 13.28
C SER A 131 -29.18 -3.64 13.73
N ILE A 132 -29.51 -2.77 12.77
CA ILE A 132 -30.05 -1.42 13.00
C ILE A 132 -31.57 -1.41 12.88
N PHE A 133 -32.11 -2.13 11.91
CA PHE A 133 -33.54 -2.18 11.55
C PHE A 133 -34.14 -3.54 11.87
#